data_AF-A0A850BVR4-F1
#
_entry.id   AF-A0A850BVR4-F1
#
_cell.length_a   1.000
_cell.length_b   1.000
_cell.length_c   1.000
_cell.angle_alpha   90.00
_cell.angle_beta   90.00
_cell.angle_gamma   90.00
#
_symmetry.space_group_name_H-M   'P 1'
#
loop_
_entity.id
_entity.type
_entity.pdbx_description
1 polymer ?
#
loop_
_entity_poly.entity_id
_entity_poly.type
_entity_poly.pdbx_seq_one_letter_code
_entity_poly.pdbx_strand_id
1 'polypeptide(L)'
;MITRAAHENGVPAELMIAVAQIEGGLMLEAVREVEEDELVPVAGVLELRHGRFNSLARGAELLGRTEEELSIDTALGTEAGARVLDDLARGFGVSRGDLAAWAPVVEELSGHLFERDRADYRARVFKLLRAGGKFSARDGEVIELAGNLDVPVWLTISPPPLNALDVSDYTGPGGPESVIWFETPQVDKWTPGREAAVSMIAIHDTEGGWDASVATLQNDPGKSCHYIVDADGSRVGQFIHEWDTGWHVGNWYYNSRMVGIEHVGYAGKDEYQTAMYKRSGELAKDIATRHGLPIDRTTFIAHAEVPNGSKIPSDSAPCMDSPGACVKNTNYGGANHHTDPGIYWEWCQYMELAGGTCKCNDAYELWNCVHDLSMMVRCPAGEVEIVHCADACVVEPIGVNDHCTPVTPGGEGGAGGMGGAGGEDGNGAGVGG
;
A
#
# COMPACT_ATOMS: atom_id res chain seq x y z
N MET A 1 1.21 -22.45 14.43
CA MET A 1 1.01 -23.22 13.18
C MET A 1 2.30 -23.37 12.37
N ILE A 2 3.10 -22.30 12.22
CA ILE A 2 4.34 -22.27 11.43
C ILE A 2 5.29 -23.41 11.80
N THR A 3 5.65 -23.56 13.08
CA THR A 3 6.59 -24.60 13.55
C THR A 3 6.14 -26.01 13.19
N ARG A 4 4.83 -26.28 13.23
CA ARG A 4 4.27 -27.58 12.86
C ARG A 4 4.42 -27.83 11.36
N ALA A 5 3.96 -26.90 10.52
CA ALA A 5 4.05 -27.00 9.07
C ALA A 5 5.52 -27.12 8.60
N ALA A 6 6.42 -26.34 9.20
CA ALA A 6 7.85 -26.40 8.93
C ALA A 6 8.44 -27.80 9.23
N HIS A 7 8.17 -28.32 10.44
CA HIS A 7 8.66 -29.62 10.89
C HIS A 7 8.13 -30.77 10.02
N GLU A 8 6.84 -30.77 9.68
CA GLU A 8 6.20 -31.81 8.87
C GLU A 8 6.75 -31.87 7.44
N ASN A 9 7.25 -30.74 6.92
CA ASN A 9 7.77 -30.62 5.55
C ASN A 9 9.31 -30.53 5.47
N GLY A 10 10.02 -30.70 6.59
CA GLY A 10 11.49 -30.66 6.61
C GLY A 10 12.06 -29.30 6.19
N VAL A 11 11.39 -28.22 6.61
CA VAL A 11 11.78 -26.82 6.41
C VAL A 11 12.21 -26.23 7.77
N PRO A 12 13.28 -25.43 7.83
CA PRO A 12 13.66 -24.71 9.04
C PRO A 12 12.53 -23.76 9.50
N ALA A 13 12.09 -23.88 10.75
CA ALA A 13 11.00 -23.07 11.28
C ALA A 13 11.39 -21.59 11.35
N GLU A 14 12.65 -21.30 11.66
CA GLU A 14 13.24 -19.97 11.67
C GLU A 14 13.14 -19.29 10.30
N LEU A 15 13.30 -20.04 9.21
CA LEU A 15 13.18 -19.53 7.84
C LEU A 15 11.75 -19.11 7.55
N MET A 16 10.77 -19.97 7.87
CA MET A 16 9.36 -19.64 7.68
C MET A 16 8.92 -18.45 8.54
N ILE A 17 9.42 -18.33 9.78
CA ILE A 17 9.15 -17.16 10.64
C ILE A 17 9.74 -15.89 10.02
N ALA A 18 10.98 -15.95 9.53
CA ALA A 18 11.63 -14.79 8.92
C ALA A 18 10.92 -14.33 7.65
N VAL A 19 10.52 -15.27 6.78
CA VAL A 19 9.70 -14.96 5.60
C VAL A 19 8.36 -14.35 6.04
N ALA A 20 7.65 -14.99 6.96
CA ALA A 20 6.34 -14.50 7.40
C ALA A 20 6.38 -13.11 8.04
N GLN A 21 7.48 -12.77 8.72
CA GLN A 21 7.68 -11.43 9.25
C GLN A 21 7.96 -10.40 8.14
N ILE A 22 8.73 -10.76 7.11
CA ILE A 22 9.02 -9.88 5.98
C ILE A 22 7.77 -9.59 5.15
N GLU A 23 6.90 -10.59 4.98
CA GLU A 23 5.63 -10.45 4.26
C GLU A 23 4.53 -9.79 5.10
N GLY A 24 4.73 -9.57 6.41
CA GLY A 24 3.65 -9.14 7.32
C GLY A 24 2.63 -10.23 7.67
N GLY A 25 2.81 -11.44 7.13
CA GLY A 25 1.91 -12.57 7.28
C GLY A 25 1.65 -13.05 8.71
N LEU A 26 2.47 -12.67 9.69
CA LEU A 26 2.26 -13.02 11.11
C LEU A 26 0.97 -12.42 11.71
N MET A 27 0.46 -11.34 11.12
CA MET A 27 -0.76 -10.66 11.58
C MET A 27 -2.03 -11.17 10.88
N LEU A 28 -1.91 -12.06 9.91
CA LEU A 28 -3.07 -12.56 9.15
C LEU A 28 -4.07 -13.29 10.04
N GLU A 29 -5.34 -12.94 9.87
CA GLU A 29 -6.49 -13.56 10.51
C GLU A 29 -6.56 -15.07 10.23
N ALA A 30 -7.25 -15.81 11.10
CA ALA A 30 -7.33 -17.27 10.93
C ALA A 30 -8.11 -17.65 9.68
N VAL A 31 -9.19 -16.92 9.43
CA VAL A 31 -10.05 -17.00 8.27
C VAL A 31 -10.10 -15.60 7.69
N ARG A 32 -9.88 -15.47 6.39
CA ARG A 32 -9.94 -14.19 5.68
C ARG A 32 -11.20 -14.15 4.83
N GLU A 33 -11.80 -12.97 4.73
CA GLU A 33 -12.76 -12.68 3.68
C GLU A 33 -11.94 -12.47 2.39
N VAL A 34 -12.25 -13.26 1.38
CA VAL A 34 -11.52 -13.31 0.11
C VAL A 34 -12.58 -13.31 -0.97
N GLU A 35 -12.56 -12.29 -1.80
CA GLU A 35 -13.35 -12.27 -3.03
C GLU A 35 -12.41 -12.60 -4.20
N GLU A 36 -12.69 -13.69 -4.94
CA GLU A 36 -11.78 -14.25 -5.95
C GLU A 36 -11.26 -13.23 -6.97
N ASP A 37 -12.09 -12.22 -7.28
CA ASP A 37 -11.79 -11.18 -8.25
C ASP A 37 -11.22 -9.88 -7.65
N GLU A 38 -11.23 -9.69 -6.32
CA GLU A 38 -10.88 -8.41 -5.68
C GLU A 38 -9.40 -8.25 -5.31
N LEU A 39 -8.55 -9.27 -5.49
CA LEU A 39 -7.28 -9.33 -4.74
C LEU A 39 -6.03 -9.41 -5.63
N VAL A 40 -4.92 -8.96 -5.06
CA VAL A 40 -3.64 -9.68 -5.21
C VAL A 40 -3.85 -11.03 -4.51
N PRO A 41 -3.91 -12.15 -5.24
CA PRO A 41 -4.23 -13.43 -4.62
C PRO A 41 -3.03 -13.86 -3.76
N VAL A 42 -3.24 -13.84 -2.44
CA VAL A 42 -2.24 -14.24 -1.44
C VAL A 42 -2.77 -15.29 -0.50
N ALA A 43 -1.95 -16.29 -0.15
CA ALA A 43 -2.34 -17.35 0.80
C ALA A 43 -1.32 -17.62 1.89
N GLY A 44 -1.83 -17.77 3.13
CA GLY A 44 -1.06 -18.12 4.30
C GLY A 44 -0.03 -17.07 4.71
N VAL A 45 0.71 -17.35 5.79
CA VAL A 45 1.66 -16.38 6.36
C VAL A 45 2.91 -16.15 5.51
N LEU A 46 3.13 -16.96 4.47
CA LEU A 46 4.20 -16.74 3.49
C LEU A 46 3.68 -16.00 2.26
N GLU A 47 2.42 -15.56 2.26
CA GLU A 47 1.74 -14.87 1.17
C GLU A 47 1.97 -15.53 -0.20
N LEU A 48 1.64 -16.80 -0.37
CA LEU A 48 1.82 -17.46 -1.68
C LEU A 48 1.04 -16.70 -2.76
N ARG A 49 1.65 -16.47 -3.92
CA ARG A 49 1.23 -15.43 -4.89
C ARG A 49 1.36 -15.87 -6.35
N HIS A 50 0.75 -15.09 -7.24
CA HIS A 50 0.96 -15.17 -8.69
C HIS A 50 2.21 -14.39 -9.12
N GLY A 51 3.39 -14.87 -8.74
CA GLY A 51 4.67 -14.30 -9.18
C GLY A 51 5.23 -14.95 -10.44
N ARG A 52 6.46 -14.58 -10.81
CA ARG A 52 7.26 -15.27 -11.84
C ARG A 52 7.29 -16.78 -11.57
N PHE A 53 7.49 -17.15 -10.31
CA PHE A 53 7.14 -18.46 -9.81
C PHE A 53 5.77 -18.33 -9.14
N ASN A 54 4.76 -19.01 -9.70
CA ASN A 54 3.42 -19.02 -9.14
C ASN A 54 3.37 -19.97 -7.94
N SER A 55 3.73 -19.43 -6.76
CA SER A 55 3.79 -20.17 -5.51
C SER A 55 2.40 -20.53 -4.98
N LEU A 56 1.37 -19.75 -5.30
CA LEU A 56 -0.01 -20.03 -4.92
C LEU A 56 -0.55 -21.26 -5.65
N ALA A 57 -0.48 -21.26 -6.99
CA ALA A 57 -0.91 -22.38 -7.82
C ALA A 57 -0.13 -23.66 -7.46
N ARG A 58 1.19 -23.53 -7.23
CA ARG A 58 2.01 -24.68 -6.82
C ARG A 58 1.61 -25.21 -5.44
N GLY A 59 1.31 -24.33 -4.50
CA GLY A 59 0.83 -24.70 -3.17
C GLY A 59 -0.51 -25.45 -3.23
N ALA A 60 -1.45 -24.96 -4.05
CA ALA A 60 -2.75 -25.57 -4.28
C ALA A 60 -2.61 -26.98 -4.88
N GLU A 61 -1.75 -27.14 -5.89
CA GLU A 61 -1.43 -28.43 -6.50
C GLU A 61 -0.84 -29.43 -5.48
N LEU A 62 0.17 -29.02 -4.71
CA LEU A 62 0.85 -29.87 -3.74
C LEU A 62 -0.03 -30.32 -2.57
N LEU A 63 -1.07 -29.53 -2.24
CA LEU A 63 -2.02 -29.84 -1.19
C LEU A 63 -3.28 -30.54 -1.70
N GLY A 64 -3.55 -30.48 -3.01
CA GLY A 64 -4.77 -30.99 -3.64
C GLY A 64 -6.01 -30.18 -3.26
N ARG A 65 -5.87 -28.85 -3.23
CA ARG A 65 -6.90 -27.86 -2.82
C ARG A 65 -7.00 -26.73 -3.85
N THR A 66 -8.01 -25.87 -3.75
CA THR A 66 -8.10 -24.68 -4.60
C THR A 66 -7.30 -23.52 -4.03
N GLU A 67 -6.91 -22.56 -4.87
CA GLU A 67 -6.23 -21.33 -4.43
C GLU A 67 -7.12 -20.50 -3.50
N GLU A 68 -8.42 -20.46 -3.77
CA GLU A 68 -9.43 -19.85 -2.91
C GLU A 68 -9.43 -20.46 -1.50
N GLU A 69 -9.45 -21.80 -1.39
CA GLU A 69 -9.38 -22.48 -0.08
C GLU A 69 -8.11 -22.09 0.70
N LEU A 70 -6.97 -21.96 0.00
CA LEU A 70 -5.70 -21.55 0.63
C LEU A 70 -5.72 -20.10 1.09
N SER A 71 -6.38 -19.23 0.32
CA SER A 71 -6.43 -17.79 0.58
C SER A 71 -7.34 -17.47 1.76
N ILE A 72 -8.45 -18.23 1.90
CA ILE A 72 -9.41 -18.11 3.01
C ILE A 72 -8.83 -18.66 4.32
N ASP A 73 -8.28 -19.88 4.33
CA ASP A 73 -7.76 -20.51 5.55
C ASP A 73 -6.24 -20.30 5.68
N THR A 74 -5.85 -19.36 6.53
CA THR A 74 -4.43 -19.00 6.75
C THR A 74 -3.59 -20.20 7.21
N ALA A 75 -4.15 -21.14 7.98
CA ALA A 75 -3.41 -22.32 8.42
C ALA A 75 -3.20 -23.30 7.26
N LEU A 76 -4.19 -23.45 6.37
CA LEU A 76 -4.09 -24.25 5.16
C LEU A 76 -3.09 -23.63 4.17
N GLY A 77 -3.14 -22.32 3.94
CA GLY A 77 -2.16 -21.60 3.13
C GLY A 77 -0.74 -21.69 3.70
N THR A 78 -0.59 -21.67 5.04
CA THR A 78 0.72 -21.84 5.70
C THR A 78 1.30 -23.24 5.46
N GLU A 79 0.47 -24.28 5.50
CA GLU A 79 0.87 -25.65 5.17
C GLU A 79 1.25 -25.79 3.69
N ALA A 80 0.47 -25.18 2.79
CA ALA A 80 0.81 -25.11 1.37
C ALA A 80 2.19 -24.44 1.17
N GLY A 81 2.46 -23.35 1.90
CA GLY A 81 3.74 -22.65 1.79
C GLY A 81 4.93 -23.48 2.27
N ALA A 82 4.76 -24.26 3.34
CA ALA A 82 5.79 -25.20 3.78
C ALA A 82 6.08 -26.28 2.73
N ARG A 83 5.05 -26.76 2.01
CA ARG A 83 5.21 -27.73 0.91
C ARG A 83 5.89 -27.11 -0.31
N VAL A 84 5.58 -25.87 -0.65
CA VAL A 84 6.26 -25.13 -1.72
C VAL A 84 7.74 -24.96 -1.40
N LEU A 85 8.08 -24.59 -0.17
CA LEU A 85 9.47 -24.50 0.29
C LEU A 85 10.18 -25.86 0.20
N ASP A 86 9.53 -26.95 0.61
CA ASP A 86 10.07 -28.30 0.46
C ASP A 86 10.30 -28.68 -1.00
N ASP A 87 9.34 -28.43 -1.88
CA ASP A 87 9.41 -28.73 -3.31
C ASP A 87 10.57 -27.99 -4.00
N LEU A 88 10.66 -26.68 -3.78
CA LEU A 88 11.77 -25.86 -4.26
C LEU A 88 13.11 -26.36 -3.71
N ALA A 89 13.19 -26.68 -2.41
CA ALA A 89 14.40 -27.19 -1.81
C ALA A 89 14.86 -28.54 -2.39
N ARG A 90 13.93 -29.41 -2.83
CA ARG A 90 14.29 -30.61 -3.60
C ARG A 90 14.84 -30.25 -4.98
N GLY A 91 14.20 -29.31 -5.68
CA GLY A 91 14.62 -28.83 -6.99
C GLY A 91 16.04 -28.24 -6.99
N PHE A 92 16.38 -27.46 -5.96
CA PHE A 92 17.70 -26.85 -5.79
C PHE A 92 18.74 -27.77 -5.12
N GLY A 93 18.34 -28.97 -4.64
CA GLY A 93 19.25 -29.88 -3.94
C GLY A 93 19.75 -29.33 -2.60
N VAL A 94 18.90 -28.61 -1.87
CA VAL A 94 19.25 -27.93 -0.61
C VAL A 94 19.58 -28.91 0.50
N SER A 95 20.70 -28.68 1.18
CA SER A 95 21.01 -29.34 2.46
C SER A 95 20.07 -28.77 3.55
N ARG A 96 19.05 -29.54 3.94
CA ARG A 96 17.94 -29.04 4.76
C ARG A 96 18.35 -28.42 6.10
N GLY A 97 19.44 -28.90 6.70
CA GLY A 97 19.96 -28.40 7.97
C GLY A 97 20.89 -27.18 7.85
N ASP A 98 21.22 -26.73 6.63
CA ASP A 98 22.06 -25.55 6.40
C ASP A 98 21.21 -24.38 5.91
N LEU A 99 20.95 -23.39 6.79
CA LEU A 99 20.16 -22.20 6.45
C LEU A 99 20.72 -21.44 5.25
N ALA A 100 22.04 -21.40 5.07
CA ALA A 100 22.64 -20.69 3.94
C ALA A 100 22.26 -21.33 2.59
N ALA A 101 22.07 -22.65 2.56
CA ALA A 101 21.69 -23.39 1.37
C ALA A 101 20.25 -23.09 0.90
N TRP A 102 19.40 -22.46 1.73
CA TRP A 102 18.04 -22.06 1.37
C TRP A 102 17.97 -20.74 0.59
N ALA A 103 19.07 -20.02 0.42
CA ALA A 103 19.13 -18.76 -0.33
C ALA A 103 18.41 -18.77 -1.70
N PRO A 104 18.67 -19.72 -2.62
CA PRO A 104 17.98 -19.76 -3.91
C PRO A 104 16.49 -20.10 -3.80
N VAL A 105 16.07 -20.84 -2.75
CA VAL A 105 14.65 -21.14 -2.49
C VAL A 105 13.91 -19.86 -2.11
N VAL A 106 14.50 -19.02 -1.25
CA VAL A 106 13.93 -17.74 -0.83
C VAL A 106 13.84 -16.76 -2.01
N GLU A 107 14.86 -16.73 -2.87
CA GLU A 107 14.84 -15.92 -4.09
C GLU A 107 13.69 -16.36 -5.01
N GLU A 108 13.56 -17.67 -5.30
CA GLU A 108 12.49 -18.18 -6.17
C GLU A 108 11.09 -17.99 -5.57
N LEU A 109 10.93 -18.20 -4.25
CA LEU A 109 9.66 -18.01 -3.54
C LEU A 109 9.12 -16.59 -3.68
N SER A 110 10.01 -15.58 -3.65
CA SER A 110 9.61 -14.17 -3.69
C SER A 110 8.75 -13.81 -4.92
N GLY A 111 8.86 -14.58 -6.01
CA GLY A 111 8.07 -14.36 -7.20
C GLY A 111 8.42 -13.09 -7.99
N HIS A 112 9.39 -12.29 -7.54
CA HIS A 112 9.81 -11.08 -8.24
C HIS A 112 10.32 -11.38 -9.65
N LEU A 113 10.00 -10.50 -10.60
CA LEU A 113 10.33 -10.69 -12.02
C LEU A 113 11.85 -10.67 -12.25
N PHE A 114 12.55 -9.71 -11.64
CA PHE A 114 13.98 -9.51 -11.84
C PHE A 114 14.83 -10.16 -10.75
N GLU A 115 15.99 -10.68 -11.14
CA GLU A 115 16.95 -11.33 -10.24
C GLU A 115 17.42 -10.39 -9.12
N ARG A 116 17.59 -9.11 -9.41
CA ARG A 116 17.97 -8.10 -8.42
C ARG A 116 16.98 -8.04 -7.25
N ASP A 117 15.69 -8.01 -7.55
CA ASP A 117 14.65 -7.84 -6.53
C ASP A 117 14.47 -9.13 -5.73
N ARG A 118 14.64 -10.30 -6.36
CA ARG A 118 14.77 -11.58 -5.66
C ARG A 118 15.95 -11.59 -4.68
N ALA A 119 17.11 -11.08 -5.11
CA ALA A 119 18.31 -11.00 -4.26
C ALA A 119 18.16 -9.99 -3.11
N ASP A 120 17.45 -8.87 -3.32
CA ASP A 120 17.11 -7.93 -2.24
C ASP A 120 16.16 -8.57 -1.21
N TYR A 121 15.09 -9.22 -1.68
CA TYR A 121 14.16 -9.96 -0.83
C TYR A 121 14.91 -10.99 0.03
N ARG A 122 15.76 -11.80 -0.59
CA ARG A 122 16.65 -12.73 0.13
C ARG A 122 17.51 -12.00 1.16
N ALA A 123 18.12 -10.87 0.80
CA ALA A 123 18.96 -10.11 1.73
C ALA A 123 18.20 -9.66 2.99
N ARG A 124 16.94 -9.22 2.85
CA ARG A 124 16.07 -8.84 3.96
C ARG A 124 15.72 -10.04 4.86
N VAL A 125 15.30 -11.17 4.28
CA VAL A 125 15.01 -12.40 5.03
C VAL A 125 16.25 -12.90 5.80
N PHE A 126 17.40 -12.97 5.13
CA PHE A 126 18.64 -13.46 5.74
C PHE A 126 19.22 -12.50 6.78
N LYS A 127 19.02 -11.19 6.61
CA LYS A 127 19.34 -10.20 7.64
C LYS A 127 18.52 -10.45 8.91
N LEU A 128 17.23 -10.74 8.77
CA LEU A 128 16.36 -11.07 9.89
C LEU A 128 16.76 -12.38 10.57
N LEU A 129 17.05 -13.44 9.80
CA LEU A 129 17.57 -14.71 10.32
C LEU A 129 18.86 -14.54 11.12
N ARG A 130 19.77 -13.69 10.64
CA ARG A 130 21.04 -13.43 11.33
C ARG A 130 20.85 -12.64 12.62
N ALA A 131 19.96 -11.64 12.61
CA ALA A 131 19.76 -10.74 13.74
C ALA A 131 18.83 -11.32 14.82
N GLY A 132 17.80 -12.08 14.41
CA GLY A 132 16.70 -12.46 15.28
C GLY A 132 15.79 -11.29 15.65
N GLY A 133 14.81 -11.54 16.52
CA GLY A 133 13.89 -10.50 17.00
C GLY A 133 12.70 -11.06 17.76
N LYS A 134 11.83 -10.15 18.21
CA LYS A 134 10.52 -10.45 18.80
C LYS A 134 9.46 -9.70 18.01
N PHE A 135 8.45 -10.41 17.55
CA PHE A 135 7.45 -9.89 16.64
C PHE A 135 6.06 -10.14 17.20
N SER A 136 5.21 -9.14 17.12
CA SER A 136 3.78 -9.34 17.34
C SER A 136 3.20 -10.20 16.23
N ALA A 137 2.29 -11.09 16.60
CA ALA A 137 1.51 -11.91 15.70
C ALA A 137 0.03 -11.79 16.09
N ARG A 138 -0.83 -12.44 15.31
CA ARG A 138 -2.29 -12.46 15.55
C ARG A 138 -2.65 -12.81 17.00
N ASP A 139 -3.77 -12.30 17.49
CA ASP A 139 -4.37 -12.60 18.79
C ASP A 139 -3.47 -12.20 19.98
N GLY A 140 -2.55 -11.25 19.76
CA GLY A 140 -1.59 -10.80 20.76
C GLY A 140 -0.44 -11.78 21.02
N GLU A 141 -0.27 -12.80 20.16
CA GLU A 141 0.89 -13.70 20.22
C GLU A 141 2.19 -12.90 19.99
N VAL A 142 3.28 -13.35 20.63
CA VAL A 142 4.62 -12.82 20.38
C VAL A 142 5.51 -13.97 19.93
N ILE A 143 6.03 -13.88 18.72
CA ILE A 143 6.95 -14.86 18.14
C ILE A 143 8.39 -14.37 18.35
N GLU A 144 9.22 -15.23 18.94
CA GLU A 144 10.64 -14.98 19.15
C GLU A 144 11.48 -15.79 18.16
N LEU A 145 12.31 -15.08 17.40
CA LEU A 145 13.29 -15.64 16.47
C LEU A 145 14.69 -15.46 17.06
N ALA A 146 15.35 -16.57 17.39
CA ALA A 146 16.74 -16.53 17.78
C ALA A 146 17.62 -16.21 16.57
N GLY A 147 18.46 -15.18 16.69
CA GLY A 147 19.42 -14.83 15.64
C GLY A 147 20.50 -15.89 15.46
N ASN A 148 20.88 -16.17 14.22
CA ASN A 148 21.90 -17.16 13.89
C ASN A 148 23.13 -16.52 13.21
N LEU A 149 24.24 -16.42 13.94
CA LEU A 149 25.48 -15.83 13.44
C LEU A 149 26.24 -16.72 12.43
N ASP A 150 25.84 -17.97 12.22
CA ASP A 150 26.39 -18.82 11.17
C ASP A 150 25.83 -18.46 9.79
N VAL A 151 24.71 -17.73 9.73
CA VAL A 151 24.18 -17.16 8.48
C VAL A 151 25.22 -16.21 7.87
N PRO A 152 25.79 -16.52 6.70
CA PRO A 152 26.87 -15.72 6.13
C PRO A 152 26.47 -14.26 5.87
N VAL A 153 27.34 -13.31 6.24
CA VAL A 153 27.08 -11.86 6.07
C VAL A 153 26.85 -11.47 4.62
N TRP A 154 27.50 -12.14 3.65
CA TRP A 154 27.27 -11.84 2.24
C TRP A 154 25.83 -12.12 1.79
N LEU A 155 25.11 -13.01 2.49
CA LEU A 155 23.69 -13.23 2.27
C LEU A 155 22.81 -12.11 2.84
N THR A 156 23.32 -11.17 3.62
CA THR A 156 22.52 -10.08 4.19
C THR A 156 22.69 -8.75 3.44
N ILE A 157 23.45 -8.76 2.34
CA ILE A 157 23.78 -7.55 1.56
C ILE A 157 22.77 -7.43 0.42
N SER A 158 21.97 -6.35 0.45
CA SER A 158 21.10 -5.97 -0.66
C SER A 158 21.94 -5.52 -1.85
N PRO A 159 21.54 -5.86 -3.09
CA PRO A 159 22.20 -5.35 -4.28
C PRO A 159 22.02 -3.81 -4.36
N PRO A 160 23.01 -3.08 -4.89
CA PRO A 160 22.87 -1.63 -5.08
C PRO A 160 21.66 -1.32 -5.98
N PRO A 161 21.03 -0.15 -5.84
CA PRO A 161 20.07 0.32 -6.83
C PRO A 161 20.75 0.39 -8.20
N LEU A 162 20.08 -0.13 -9.22
CA LEU A 162 20.50 0.10 -10.60
C LEU A 162 19.87 1.41 -11.06
N ASN A 163 20.57 2.13 -11.93
CA ASN A 163 19.91 3.16 -12.73
C ASN A 163 18.91 2.42 -13.61
N ALA A 164 17.62 2.63 -13.36
CA ALA A 164 16.59 2.12 -14.23
C ALA A 164 16.78 2.71 -15.63
N LEU A 165 16.47 1.92 -16.66
CA LEU A 165 16.51 2.39 -18.06
C LEU A 165 15.46 3.46 -18.33
N ASP A 166 14.46 3.52 -17.45
CA ASP A 166 13.47 4.58 -17.35
C ASP A 166 13.43 5.16 -15.94
N VAL A 167 12.72 6.27 -15.75
CA VAL A 167 12.55 6.90 -14.43
C VAL A 167 11.08 7.16 -14.16
N SER A 168 10.69 7.04 -12.89
CA SER A 168 9.34 7.32 -12.44
C SER A 168 8.91 8.76 -12.81
N ASP A 169 7.65 8.93 -13.25
CA ASP A 169 7.05 10.23 -13.53
C ASP A 169 6.93 11.05 -12.24
N TYR A 170 6.64 10.36 -11.13
CA TYR A 170 6.72 10.93 -9.78
C TYR A 170 8.15 10.85 -9.25
N THR A 171 8.69 11.97 -8.77
CA THR A 171 10.06 11.99 -8.23
C THR A 171 10.12 11.88 -6.71
N GLY A 172 9.00 12.02 -6.01
CA GLY A 172 9.00 11.97 -4.54
C GLY A 172 9.77 13.11 -3.85
N PRO A 173 9.61 13.25 -2.53
CA PRO A 173 10.30 14.29 -1.75
C PRO A 173 11.82 14.10 -1.70
N GLY A 174 12.31 12.87 -1.94
CA GLY A 174 13.73 12.54 -1.98
C GLY A 174 14.39 12.71 -3.35
N GLY A 175 13.65 13.13 -4.37
CA GLY A 175 14.09 13.15 -5.76
C GLY A 175 14.00 11.78 -6.44
N PRO A 176 14.26 11.69 -7.75
CA PRO A 176 13.87 10.55 -8.61
C PRO A 176 14.26 9.16 -8.10
N GLU A 177 15.36 9.04 -7.36
CA GLU A 177 15.84 7.78 -6.77
C GLU A 177 14.98 7.28 -5.60
N SER A 178 14.04 8.10 -5.10
CA SER A 178 13.15 7.77 -3.98
C SER A 178 11.92 6.97 -4.37
N VAL A 179 11.69 6.77 -5.67
CA VAL A 179 10.61 5.95 -6.22
C VAL A 179 11.21 4.75 -6.96
N ILE A 180 10.70 3.56 -6.69
CA ILE A 180 11.21 2.31 -7.28
C ILE A 180 10.53 2.10 -8.62
N TRP A 181 11.30 2.01 -9.71
CA TRP A 181 10.77 1.61 -11.01
C TRP A 181 10.68 0.08 -11.11
N PHE A 182 9.47 -0.43 -11.24
CA PHE A 182 9.16 -1.84 -11.45
C PHE A 182 8.79 -2.09 -12.90
N GLU A 183 9.80 -2.30 -13.74
CA GLU A 183 9.61 -2.60 -15.16
C GLU A 183 8.55 -3.71 -15.34
N THR A 184 7.47 -3.38 -16.04
CA THR A 184 6.31 -4.28 -16.19
C THR A 184 6.10 -4.62 -17.66
N PRO A 185 6.17 -5.90 -18.05
CA PRO A 185 5.96 -6.30 -19.44
C PRO A 185 4.63 -5.79 -19.99
N GLN A 186 4.62 -5.30 -21.23
CA GLN A 186 3.39 -4.81 -21.86
C GLN A 186 2.35 -5.93 -22.12
N VAL A 187 2.84 -7.11 -22.53
CA VAL A 187 2.00 -8.22 -22.98
C VAL A 187 1.04 -8.63 -21.86
N ASP A 188 -0.26 -8.58 -22.15
CA ASP A 188 -1.34 -8.93 -21.23
C ASP A 188 -1.35 -8.15 -19.91
N LYS A 189 -0.81 -6.91 -19.87
CA LYS A 189 -0.79 -6.09 -18.65
C LYS A 189 -1.38 -4.70 -18.84
N TRP A 190 -0.99 -3.99 -19.89
CA TRP A 190 -1.36 -2.58 -20.10
C TRP A 190 -1.36 -2.23 -21.59
N THR A 191 -1.95 -1.08 -21.95
CA THR A 191 -2.04 -0.60 -23.34
C THR A 191 -1.17 0.64 -23.54
N PRO A 192 -0.29 0.66 -24.56
CA PRO A 192 0.51 1.84 -24.85
C PRO A 192 -0.33 3.05 -25.26
N GLY A 193 0.01 4.21 -24.71
CA GLY A 193 -0.77 5.43 -24.89
C GLY A 193 -2.11 5.40 -24.16
N ARG A 194 -2.90 6.47 -24.35
CA ARG A 194 -4.23 6.63 -23.75
C ARG A 194 -5.20 7.19 -24.78
N GLU A 195 -6.46 6.75 -24.72
CA GLU A 195 -7.53 7.24 -25.60
C GLU A 195 -8.11 8.59 -25.16
N ALA A 196 -7.85 9.00 -23.92
CA ALA A 196 -8.30 10.26 -23.35
C ALA A 196 -7.19 10.90 -22.50
N ALA A 197 -7.33 12.18 -22.16
CA ALA A 197 -6.49 12.81 -21.15
C ALA A 197 -6.77 12.18 -19.77
N VAL A 198 -5.77 12.23 -18.88
CA VAL A 198 -6.01 11.87 -17.47
C VAL A 198 -6.98 12.90 -16.91
N SER A 199 -8.04 12.43 -16.26
CA SER A 199 -9.03 13.29 -15.60
C SER A 199 -9.40 12.82 -14.20
N MET A 200 -8.93 11.64 -13.79
CA MET A 200 -9.25 11.00 -12.52
C MET A 200 -8.04 10.24 -11.98
N ILE A 201 -8.05 9.97 -10.68
CA ILE A 201 -7.08 9.14 -9.95
C ILE A 201 -7.88 8.07 -9.24
N ALA A 202 -7.55 6.80 -9.50
CA ALA A 202 -8.18 5.69 -8.82
C ALA A 202 -7.38 5.33 -7.55
N ILE A 203 -8.08 5.17 -6.44
CA ILE A 203 -7.53 4.73 -5.16
C ILE A 203 -7.94 3.29 -4.94
N HIS A 204 -6.95 2.43 -4.76
CA HIS A 204 -7.07 0.98 -4.59
C HIS A 204 -6.39 0.56 -3.29
N ASP A 205 -6.67 -0.65 -2.83
CA ASP A 205 -5.76 -1.39 -1.96
C ASP A 205 -5.46 -2.79 -2.50
N THR A 206 -4.38 -3.40 -2.04
CA THR A 206 -3.84 -4.60 -2.69
C THR A 206 -4.33 -5.91 -2.13
N GLU A 207 -4.93 -5.94 -0.93
CA GLU A 207 -5.35 -7.18 -0.26
C GLU A 207 -4.21 -8.19 0.02
N GLY A 208 -3.00 -7.66 0.22
CA GLY A 208 -1.75 -8.41 0.41
C GLY A 208 -0.57 -7.50 0.74
N GLY A 209 0.54 -8.10 1.19
CA GLY A 209 1.77 -7.39 1.52
C GLY A 209 2.57 -6.92 0.30
N TRP A 210 3.47 -5.96 0.52
CA TRP A 210 4.25 -5.30 -0.53
C TRP A 210 4.90 -6.25 -1.55
N ASP A 211 5.64 -7.26 -1.09
CA ASP A 211 6.39 -8.14 -1.98
C ASP A 211 5.46 -9.05 -2.78
N ALA A 212 4.33 -9.45 -2.19
CA ALA A 212 3.31 -10.22 -2.88
C ALA A 212 2.58 -9.40 -3.95
N SER A 213 2.24 -8.16 -3.61
CA SER A 213 1.58 -7.22 -4.52
C SER A 213 2.48 -6.84 -5.68
N VAL A 214 3.74 -6.48 -5.44
CA VAL A 214 4.70 -6.16 -6.52
C VAL A 214 4.90 -7.34 -7.46
N ALA A 215 5.13 -8.56 -6.93
CA ALA A 215 5.30 -9.74 -7.75
C ALA A 215 4.08 -10.03 -8.62
N THR A 216 2.88 -9.94 -8.05
CA THR A 216 1.62 -10.15 -8.78
C THR A 216 1.38 -9.07 -9.83
N LEU A 217 1.53 -7.79 -9.46
CA LEU A 217 1.32 -6.67 -10.37
C LEU A 217 2.30 -6.67 -11.55
N GLN A 218 3.47 -7.31 -11.45
CA GLN A 218 4.36 -7.53 -12.59
C GLN A 218 4.03 -8.77 -13.42
N ASN A 219 3.50 -9.85 -12.82
CA ASN A 219 3.45 -11.18 -13.45
C ASN A 219 2.04 -11.71 -13.76
N ASP A 220 1.03 -11.37 -12.97
CA ASP A 220 -0.34 -11.88 -13.13
C ASP A 220 -1.04 -11.18 -14.32
N PRO A 221 -1.49 -11.89 -15.36
CA PRO A 221 -2.03 -11.25 -16.56
C PRO A 221 -3.40 -10.60 -16.31
N GLY A 222 -3.77 -9.65 -17.17
CA GLY A 222 -5.09 -9.03 -17.19
C GLY A 222 -5.28 -7.87 -16.20
N LYS A 223 -4.27 -7.55 -15.39
CA LYS A 223 -4.31 -6.46 -14.40
C LYS A 223 -3.00 -5.68 -14.34
N SER A 224 -3.06 -4.37 -14.08
CA SER A 224 -1.89 -3.52 -13.81
C SER A 224 -2.30 -2.20 -13.19
N CYS A 225 -1.43 -1.60 -12.38
CA CYS A 225 -1.59 -0.26 -11.82
C CYS A 225 -0.44 0.65 -12.27
N HIS A 226 -0.53 1.94 -11.95
CA HIS A 226 0.58 2.86 -12.21
C HIS A 226 1.53 2.90 -11.03
N TYR A 227 0.99 3.05 -9.81
CA TYR A 227 1.78 3.20 -8.60
C TYR A 227 1.34 2.24 -7.50
N ILE A 228 2.25 1.99 -6.56
CA ILE A 228 1.97 1.34 -5.27
C ILE A 228 2.62 2.13 -4.13
N VAL A 229 1.93 2.21 -2.99
CA VAL A 229 2.43 2.81 -1.73
C VAL A 229 2.43 1.74 -0.64
N ASP A 230 3.55 1.62 0.08
CA ASP A 230 3.70 0.64 1.16
C ASP A 230 2.86 1.03 2.39
N ALA A 231 2.50 0.04 3.20
CA ALA A 231 1.61 0.21 4.35
C ALA A 231 2.17 1.19 5.40
N ASP A 232 3.49 1.29 5.49
CA ASP A 232 4.19 2.21 6.40
C ASP A 232 4.58 3.56 5.73
N GLY A 233 4.21 3.75 4.46
CA GLY A 233 4.54 4.93 3.66
C GLY A 233 6.03 5.10 3.34
N SER A 234 6.87 4.10 3.60
CA SER A 234 8.33 4.18 3.41
C SER A 234 8.75 4.05 1.95
N ARG A 235 7.99 3.29 1.15
CA ARG A 235 8.27 3.01 -0.26
C ARG A 235 7.12 3.45 -1.15
N VAL A 236 7.49 3.92 -2.34
CA VAL A 236 6.60 4.12 -3.48
C VAL A 236 7.21 3.41 -4.67
N GLY A 237 6.41 2.67 -5.41
CA GLY A 237 6.81 2.04 -6.67
C GLY A 237 5.98 2.57 -7.84
N GLN A 238 6.56 2.61 -9.03
CA GLN A 238 5.85 2.84 -10.29
C GLN A 238 6.09 1.68 -11.25
N PHE A 239 5.04 1.19 -11.91
CA PHE A 239 5.09 0.02 -12.81
C PHE A 239 5.02 0.40 -14.29
N ILE A 240 4.22 1.42 -14.60
CA ILE A 240 3.98 1.93 -15.95
C ILE A 240 3.86 3.45 -15.90
N HIS A 241 4.18 4.12 -17.01
CA HIS A 241 4.03 5.56 -17.10
C HIS A 241 2.56 5.99 -17.19
N GLU A 242 2.28 7.20 -16.71
CA GLU A 242 0.93 7.77 -16.75
C GLU A 242 0.44 8.18 -18.15
N TRP A 243 1.32 8.14 -19.16
CA TRP A 243 0.92 8.33 -20.56
C TRP A 243 0.45 7.03 -21.22
N ASP A 244 0.65 5.89 -20.57
CA ASP A 244 0.10 4.57 -20.93
C ASP A 244 -1.19 4.28 -20.14
N THR A 245 -1.96 3.29 -20.58
CA THR A 245 -3.22 2.89 -19.95
C THR A 245 -3.04 1.60 -19.15
N GLY A 246 -3.05 1.70 -17.82
CA GLY A 246 -3.15 0.56 -16.91
C GLY A 246 -4.54 -0.11 -16.96
N TRP A 247 -4.59 -1.38 -16.59
CA TRP A 247 -5.83 -2.17 -16.51
C TRP A 247 -6.15 -2.45 -15.03
N HIS A 248 -6.69 -1.45 -14.33
CA HIS A 248 -6.87 -1.54 -12.87
C HIS A 248 -8.33 -1.46 -12.39
N VAL A 249 -9.27 -0.83 -13.12
CA VAL A 249 -10.64 -0.63 -12.60
C VAL A 249 -11.73 -1.43 -13.30
N GLY A 250 -11.37 -2.42 -14.14
CA GLY A 250 -12.37 -3.28 -14.81
C GLY A 250 -13.39 -2.54 -15.69
N ASN A 251 -13.09 -1.30 -16.11
CA ASN A 251 -13.94 -0.50 -17.00
C ASN A 251 -13.04 0.35 -17.92
N TRP A 252 -13.10 0.09 -19.24
CA TRP A 252 -12.21 0.74 -20.22
C TRP A 252 -12.38 2.27 -20.30
N TYR A 253 -13.61 2.78 -20.17
CA TYR A 253 -13.85 4.22 -20.16
C TYR A 253 -13.06 4.90 -19.04
N TYR A 254 -13.00 4.24 -17.88
CA TYR A 254 -12.30 4.73 -16.70
C TYR A 254 -10.80 4.46 -16.74
N ASN A 255 -10.34 3.26 -17.11
CA ASN A 255 -8.92 2.95 -17.29
C ASN A 255 -8.21 3.99 -18.18
N SER A 256 -8.82 4.33 -19.34
CA SER A 256 -8.26 5.31 -20.28
C SER A 256 -8.24 6.77 -19.78
N ARG A 257 -8.83 7.05 -18.61
CA ARG A 257 -8.96 8.38 -17.98
C ARG A 257 -8.34 8.45 -16.58
N MET A 258 -7.93 7.32 -16.01
CA MET A 258 -7.38 7.25 -14.67
C MET A 258 -5.87 7.01 -14.63
N VAL A 259 -5.25 7.49 -13.54
CA VAL A 259 -4.00 6.95 -13.00
C VAL A 259 -4.37 6.13 -11.76
N GLY A 260 -3.86 4.91 -11.65
CA GLY A 260 -4.20 3.98 -10.55
C GLY A 260 -3.11 3.91 -9.50
N ILE A 261 -3.48 4.10 -8.23
CA ILE A 261 -2.59 4.01 -7.07
C ILE A 261 -3.08 2.88 -6.16
N GLU A 262 -2.24 1.87 -6.00
CA GLU A 262 -2.40 0.75 -5.07
C GLU A 262 -1.85 1.11 -3.68
N HIS A 263 -2.54 0.67 -2.63
CA HIS A 263 -2.11 0.84 -1.25
C HIS A 263 -1.98 -0.54 -0.59
N VAL A 264 -0.82 -0.84 -0.01
CA VAL A 264 -0.64 -2.09 0.73
C VAL A 264 -1.54 -2.09 1.97
N GLY A 265 -2.52 -2.99 2.01
CA GLY A 265 -3.53 -3.09 3.06
C GLY A 265 -4.64 -4.08 2.69
N TYR A 266 -5.77 -4.01 3.40
CA TYR A 266 -6.98 -4.80 3.14
C TYR A 266 -8.23 -3.92 3.35
N ALA A 267 -9.14 -3.87 2.38
CA ALA A 267 -10.40 -3.11 2.38
C ALA A 267 -11.29 -3.43 3.59
N GLY A 268 -11.23 -4.68 4.05
CA GLY A 268 -11.99 -5.18 5.19
C GLY A 268 -11.43 -4.80 6.57
N LYS A 269 -10.34 -4.02 6.65
CA LYS A 269 -9.66 -3.71 7.90
C LYS A 269 -9.36 -2.24 8.12
N ASP A 270 -9.49 -1.82 9.37
CA ASP A 270 -9.06 -0.51 9.85
C ASP A 270 -7.56 -0.53 10.21
N GLU A 271 -6.70 -0.52 9.19
CA GLU A 271 -5.24 -0.61 9.38
C GLU A 271 -4.41 0.37 8.52
N TYR A 272 -5.07 1.21 7.72
CA TYR A 272 -4.38 2.21 6.91
C TYR A 272 -3.67 3.24 7.78
N GLN A 273 -2.35 3.30 7.66
CA GLN A 273 -1.52 4.16 8.49
C GLN A 273 -1.48 5.60 7.96
N THR A 274 -1.43 6.58 8.86
CA THR A 274 -1.24 8.00 8.51
C THR A 274 -0.03 8.24 7.62
N ALA A 275 1.06 7.48 7.84
CA ALA A 275 2.27 7.59 7.03
C ALA A 275 2.01 7.22 5.56
N MET A 276 1.20 6.18 5.32
CA MET A 276 0.74 5.79 3.99
C MET A 276 -0.16 6.87 3.38
N TYR A 277 -1.16 7.37 4.11
CA TYR A 277 -2.01 8.46 3.61
C TYR A 277 -1.22 9.70 3.25
N LYS A 278 -0.24 10.09 4.07
CA LYS A 278 0.61 11.23 3.78
C LYS A 278 1.43 11.01 2.51
N ARG A 279 2.11 9.86 2.40
CA ARG A 279 2.95 9.56 1.23
C ARG A 279 2.13 9.45 -0.05
N SER A 280 0.95 8.83 0.02
CA SER A 280 0.02 8.75 -1.10
C SER A 280 -0.58 10.11 -1.45
N GLY A 281 -0.93 10.94 -0.46
CA GLY A 281 -1.43 12.29 -0.69
C GLY A 281 -0.41 13.18 -1.41
N GLU A 282 0.88 13.04 -1.06
CA GLU A 282 1.99 13.69 -1.79
C GLU A 282 2.06 13.24 -3.26
N LEU A 283 1.97 11.93 -3.52
CA LEU A 283 1.94 11.36 -4.86
C LEU A 283 0.71 11.82 -5.66
N ALA A 284 -0.48 11.71 -5.10
CA ALA A 284 -1.72 12.03 -5.78
C ALA A 284 -1.87 13.53 -6.05
N LYS A 285 -1.37 14.38 -5.15
CA LYS A 285 -1.25 15.82 -5.37
C LYS A 285 -0.31 16.13 -6.54
N ASP A 286 0.81 15.43 -6.64
CA ASP A 286 1.76 15.58 -7.74
C ASP A 286 1.13 15.16 -9.08
N ILE A 287 0.43 14.02 -9.13
CA ILE A 287 -0.34 13.57 -10.30
C ILE A 287 -1.39 14.63 -10.68
N ALA A 288 -2.21 15.08 -9.73
CA ALA A 288 -3.24 16.09 -9.98
C ALA A 288 -2.63 17.39 -10.50
N THR A 289 -1.50 17.82 -9.95
CA THR A 289 -0.78 19.02 -10.42
C THR A 289 -0.26 18.85 -11.84
N ARG A 290 0.36 17.70 -12.16
CA ARG A 290 0.90 17.42 -13.50
C ARG A 290 -0.18 17.38 -14.58
N HIS A 291 -1.37 16.89 -14.26
CA HIS A 291 -2.51 16.81 -15.19
C HIS A 291 -3.50 17.98 -15.09
N GLY A 292 -3.29 18.93 -14.16
CA GLY A 292 -4.15 20.10 -13.98
C GLY A 292 -5.55 19.77 -13.43
N LEU A 293 -5.63 18.79 -12.53
CA LEU A 293 -6.88 18.28 -11.96
C LEU A 293 -7.21 18.96 -10.63
N PRO A 294 -8.51 19.16 -10.31
CA PRO A 294 -8.90 19.55 -8.96
C PRO A 294 -8.64 18.41 -7.97
N ILE A 295 -8.29 18.75 -6.74
CA ILE A 295 -8.06 17.77 -5.67
C ILE A 295 -9.38 17.64 -4.88
N ASP A 296 -10.32 16.92 -5.46
CA ASP A 296 -11.63 16.64 -4.86
C ASP A 296 -12.13 15.24 -5.27
N ARG A 297 -13.30 14.86 -4.74
CA ARG A 297 -13.92 13.54 -4.98
C ARG A 297 -14.63 13.42 -6.33
N THR A 298 -14.50 14.41 -7.22
CA THR A 298 -14.82 14.24 -8.64
C THR A 298 -13.64 13.69 -9.43
N THR A 299 -12.42 13.88 -8.90
CA THR A 299 -11.16 13.42 -9.50
C THR A 299 -10.64 12.15 -8.82
N PHE A 300 -10.70 12.08 -7.49
CA PHE A 300 -10.20 10.96 -6.71
C PHE A 300 -11.35 9.99 -6.49
N ILE A 301 -11.24 8.75 -6.97
CA ILE A 301 -12.35 7.78 -7.05
C ILE A 301 -11.88 6.43 -6.49
N ALA A 302 -12.67 5.82 -5.60
CA ALA A 302 -12.45 4.44 -5.16
C ALA A 302 -12.70 3.46 -6.31
N HIS A 303 -12.05 2.29 -6.34
CA HIS A 303 -12.47 1.24 -7.28
C HIS A 303 -13.95 0.87 -7.06
N ALA A 304 -14.38 0.76 -5.81
CA ALA A 304 -15.79 0.54 -5.43
C ALA A 304 -16.80 1.55 -5.99
N GLU A 305 -16.34 2.73 -6.43
CA GLU A 305 -17.19 3.77 -7.01
C GLU A 305 -17.27 3.69 -8.54
N VAL A 306 -16.42 2.89 -9.19
CA VAL A 306 -16.35 2.80 -10.65
C VAL A 306 -17.55 2.01 -11.19
N PRO A 307 -18.29 2.53 -12.19
CA PRO A 307 -19.39 1.83 -12.84
C PRO A 307 -19.01 0.44 -13.38
N ASN A 308 -19.85 -0.55 -13.08
CA ASN A 308 -19.81 -1.85 -13.73
C ASN A 308 -20.43 -1.73 -15.13
N GLY A 309 -19.59 -1.64 -16.16
CA GLY A 309 -19.98 -1.48 -17.56
C GLY A 309 -20.85 -2.60 -18.14
N SER A 310 -20.94 -3.75 -17.45
CA SER A 310 -21.82 -4.87 -17.82
C SER A 310 -23.23 -4.73 -17.24
N LYS A 311 -23.44 -3.82 -16.27
CA LYS A 311 -24.73 -3.63 -15.57
C LYS A 311 -25.34 -2.25 -15.81
N ILE A 312 -24.50 -1.23 -15.92
CA ILE A 312 -24.89 0.15 -16.24
C ILE A 312 -23.99 0.69 -17.38
N PRO A 313 -24.36 1.77 -18.08
CA PRO A 313 -23.51 2.34 -19.12
C PRO A 313 -22.08 2.60 -18.59
N SER A 314 -21.06 2.25 -19.38
CA SER A 314 -19.66 2.32 -18.95
C SER A 314 -19.17 3.72 -18.62
N ASP A 315 -19.84 4.75 -19.15
CA ASP A 315 -19.60 6.18 -18.94
C ASP A 315 -20.56 6.81 -17.92
N SER A 316 -21.33 6.01 -17.17
CA SER A 316 -22.11 6.49 -16.03
C SER A 316 -21.21 7.22 -15.02
N ALA A 317 -21.77 8.13 -14.23
CA ALA A 317 -21.00 8.79 -13.16
C ALA A 317 -20.54 7.79 -12.09
N PRO A 318 -19.44 8.05 -11.37
CA PRO A 318 -19.04 7.27 -10.20
C PRO A 318 -20.14 7.24 -9.13
N CYS A 319 -20.12 6.22 -8.28
CA CYS A 319 -21.01 6.13 -7.14
C CYS A 319 -20.84 7.35 -6.22
N MET A 320 -21.91 8.12 -6.04
CA MET A 320 -21.90 9.31 -5.20
C MET A 320 -22.41 9.05 -3.78
N ASP A 321 -22.85 7.84 -3.47
CA ASP A 321 -23.30 7.44 -2.13
C ASP A 321 -22.12 7.29 -1.16
N SER A 322 -22.38 6.87 0.08
CA SER A 322 -21.33 6.62 1.05
C SER A 322 -20.53 5.36 0.71
N PRO A 323 -19.26 5.24 1.16
CA PRO A 323 -18.45 4.04 0.93
C PRO A 323 -19.21 2.74 1.25
N GLY A 324 -19.86 2.69 2.42
CA GLY A 324 -20.64 1.52 2.85
C GLY A 324 -21.88 1.19 2.00
N ALA A 325 -22.39 2.14 1.21
CA ALA A 325 -23.46 1.92 0.24
C ALA A 325 -22.89 1.51 -1.14
N CYS A 326 -21.80 2.14 -1.58
CA CYS A 326 -21.16 1.85 -2.86
C CYS A 326 -20.61 0.41 -2.90
N VAL A 327 -19.93 -0.05 -1.84
CA VAL A 327 -19.40 -1.42 -1.75
C VAL A 327 -20.47 -2.51 -1.80
N LYS A 328 -21.74 -2.19 -1.52
CA LYS A 328 -22.87 -3.15 -1.59
C LYS A 328 -23.63 -3.06 -2.92
N ASN A 329 -23.37 -2.03 -3.71
CA ASN A 329 -24.12 -1.74 -4.91
C ASN A 329 -23.45 -2.38 -6.11
N THR A 330 -23.97 -3.53 -6.53
CA THR A 330 -23.37 -4.32 -7.59
C THR A 330 -23.33 -3.66 -8.97
N ASN A 331 -23.91 -2.46 -9.13
CA ASN A 331 -23.74 -1.61 -10.31
C ASN A 331 -22.36 -0.91 -10.37
N TYR A 332 -21.57 -0.96 -9.30
CA TYR A 332 -20.24 -0.34 -9.20
C TYR A 332 -19.18 -1.39 -8.81
N GLY A 333 -17.91 -0.97 -8.65
CA GLY A 333 -16.75 -1.85 -8.46
C GLY A 333 -16.13 -2.37 -9.75
N GLY A 334 -16.39 -1.72 -10.89
CA GLY A 334 -15.93 -2.22 -12.19
C GLY A 334 -16.56 -3.56 -12.58
N ALA A 335 -15.96 -4.27 -13.54
CA ALA A 335 -16.52 -5.53 -14.07
C ALA A 335 -16.80 -6.59 -12.99
N ASN A 336 -15.98 -6.63 -11.94
CA ASN A 336 -16.00 -7.69 -10.93
C ASN A 336 -16.58 -7.26 -9.57
N HIS A 337 -17.13 -6.05 -9.46
CA HIS A 337 -17.71 -5.55 -8.22
C HIS A 337 -16.71 -5.39 -7.06
N HIS A 338 -15.50 -4.92 -7.37
CA HIS A 338 -14.50 -4.56 -6.36
C HIS A 338 -15.02 -3.62 -5.28
N THR A 339 -14.59 -3.84 -4.04
CA THR A 339 -14.96 -3.08 -2.85
C THR A 339 -13.83 -2.20 -2.31
N ASP A 340 -12.62 -2.29 -2.83
CA ASP A 340 -11.46 -1.50 -2.41
C ASP A 340 -11.63 0.01 -2.73
N PRO A 341 -11.06 0.91 -1.89
CA PRO A 341 -10.27 0.65 -0.69
C PRO A 341 -11.12 0.40 0.58
N GLY A 342 -12.37 -0.03 0.41
CA GLY A 342 -13.24 -0.43 1.51
C GLY A 342 -13.85 0.72 2.30
N ILE A 343 -14.56 0.34 3.35
CA ILE A 343 -15.28 1.28 4.23
C ILE A 343 -14.38 1.95 5.26
N TYR A 344 -13.18 1.41 5.48
CA TYR A 344 -12.20 1.93 6.43
C TYR A 344 -11.23 2.92 5.78
N TRP A 345 -11.34 3.18 4.48
CA TRP A 345 -10.58 4.27 3.89
C TRP A 345 -11.14 5.63 4.31
N GLU A 346 -10.38 6.34 5.15
CA GLU A 346 -10.77 7.64 5.69
C GLU A 346 -10.53 8.76 4.67
N TRP A 347 -11.51 8.91 3.77
CA TRP A 347 -11.47 9.86 2.66
C TRP A 347 -11.23 11.30 3.08
N CYS A 348 -11.83 11.77 4.18
CA CYS A 348 -11.65 13.16 4.59
C CYS A 348 -10.21 13.42 5.08
N GLN A 349 -9.60 12.48 5.80
CA GLN A 349 -8.18 12.57 6.16
C GLN A 349 -7.28 12.52 4.94
N TYR A 350 -7.54 11.59 4.02
CA TYR A 350 -6.74 11.45 2.81
C TYR A 350 -6.78 12.72 1.95
N MET A 351 -7.98 13.29 1.74
CA MET A 351 -8.14 14.50 0.94
C MET A 351 -7.49 15.72 1.60
N GLU A 352 -7.60 15.89 2.93
CA GLU A 352 -6.90 16.96 3.65
C GLU A 352 -5.37 16.86 3.49
N LEU A 353 -4.81 15.65 3.59
CA LEU A 353 -3.38 15.39 3.40
C LEU A 353 -2.91 15.63 1.96
N ALA A 354 -3.77 15.36 0.97
CA ALA A 354 -3.52 15.71 -0.43
C ALA A 354 -3.68 17.21 -0.72
N GLY A 355 -4.28 17.98 0.21
CA GLY A 355 -4.56 19.41 0.05
C GLY A 355 -5.83 19.68 -0.76
N GLY A 356 -6.83 18.83 -0.63
CA GLY A 356 -8.11 18.86 -1.32
C GLY A 356 -9.31 18.74 -0.39
N THR A 357 -10.47 18.42 -0.94
CA THR A 357 -11.73 18.32 -0.18
C THR A 357 -12.43 16.98 -0.38
N CYS A 358 -12.94 16.38 0.71
CA CYS A 358 -13.84 15.23 0.64
C CYS A 358 -15.29 15.63 0.32
N LYS A 359 -16.16 14.65 0.01
CA LYS A 359 -17.60 14.88 -0.18
C LYS A 359 -18.37 14.54 1.09
N CYS A 360 -19.59 15.06 1.23
CA CYS A 360 -20.45 14.80 2.40
C CYS A 360 -20.72 13.33 2.69
N ASN A 361 -20.82 12.50 1.66
CA ASN A 361 -21.05 11.06 1.84
C ASN A 361 -19.78 10.29 2.24
N ASP A 362 -18.63 10.96 2.30
CA ASP A 362 -17.42 10.47 2.96
C ASP A 362 -17.42 10.79 4.47
N ALA A 363 -18.38 11.59 4.95
CA ALA A 363 -18.50 12.02 6.35
C ALA A 363 -19.90 11.70 6.92
N TYR A 364 -20.13 12.08 8.17
CA TYR A 364 -21.36 11.79 8.91
C TYR A 364 -22.03 13.06 9.44
N GLU A 365 -23.31 12.99 9.81
CA GLU A 365 -24.04 14.14 10.40
C GLU A 365 -23.46 14.58 11.76
N LEU A 366 -22.93 13.64 12.54
CA LEU A 366 -22.25 13.90 13.81
C LEU A 366 -20.75 14.10 13.60
N TRP A 367 -20.09 14.80 14.51
CA TRP A 367 -18.63 14.87 14.55
C TRP A 367 -18.05 13.48 14.77
N ASN A 368 -17.13 13.08 13.89
CA ASN A 368 -16.35 11.86 14.00
C ASN A 368 -14.87 12.20 13.87
N CYS A 369 -14.03 11.67 14.77
CA CYS A 369 -12.59 11.72 14.66
C CYS A 369 -12.14 10.93 13.43
N VAL A 370 -11.14 11.44 12.73
CA VAL A 370 -10.43 10.63 11.71
C VAL A 370 -9.43 9.67 12.37
N HIS A 371 -8.89 8.72 11.60
CA HIS A 371 -8.08 7.61 12.13
C HIS A 371 -6.89 8.03 12.99
N ASP A 372 -6.20 9.11 12.62
CA ASP A 372 -5.02 9.58 13.36
C ASP A 372 -5.35 10.51 14.53
N LEU A 373 -6.65 10.73 14.79
CA LEU A 373 -7.19 11.59 15.83
C LEU A 373 -6.73 13.05 15.73
N SER A 374 -6.19 13.48 14.58
CA SER A 374 -5.67 14.85 14.38
C SER A 374 -6.77 15.86 14.05
N MET A 375 -7.93 15.38 13.63
CA MET A 375 -9.09 16.21 13.30
C MET A 375 -10.39 15.44 13.47
N MET A 376 -11.49 16.17 13.47
CA MET A 376 -12.83 15.63 13.37
C MET A 376 -13.56 16.25 12.18
N VAL A 377 -14.42 15.45 11.57
CA VAL A 377 -15.21 15.83 10.38
C VAL A 377 -16.68 15.55 10.62
N ARG A 378 -17.54 16.34 9.97
CA ARG A 378 -18.97 16.06 9.80
C ARG A 378 -19.49 16.70 8.52
N CYS A 379 -20.68 16.31 8.09
CA CYS A 379 -21.43 17.01 7.06
C CYS A 379 -22.90 17.24 7.49
N PRO A 380 -23.19 18.30 8.26
CA PRO A 380 -24.56 18.72 8.52
C PRO A 380 -25.14 19.42 7.29
N ALA A 381 -26.34 19.00 6.89
CA ALA A 381 -27.11 19.68 5.84
C ALA A 381 -26.39 19.84 4.47
N GLY A 382 -25.45 18.94 4.15
CA GLY A 382 -24.80 18.90 2.84
C GLY A 382 -23.53 19.75 2.70
N GLU A 383 -22.99 20.29 3.80
CA GLU A 383 -21.71 21.01 3.83
C GLU A 383 -20.70 20.28 4.72
N VAL A 384 -19.51 19.97 4.20
CA VAL A 384 -18.43 19.36 4.97
C VAL A 384 -17.82 20.39 5.92
N GLU A 385 -17.76 20.06 7.20
CA GLU A 385 -17.08 20.83 8.24
C GLU A 385 -15.92 20.02 8.81
N ILE A 386 -14.75 20.64 8.91
CA ILE A 386 -13.53 20.04 9.46
C ILE A 386 -13.01 20.89 10.61
N VAL A 387 -12.62 20.25 11.71
CA VAL A 387 -11.94 20.88 12.84
C VAL A 387 -10.64 20.13 13.11
N HIS A 388 -9.50 20.79 12.92
CA HIS A 388 -8.21 20.29 13.38
C HIS A 388 -8.09 20.41 14.88
N CYS A 389 -7.55 19.36 15.50
CA CYS A 389 -7.45 19.21 16.93
C CYS A 389 -6.05 19.57 17.44
N ALA A 390 -5.99 20.36 18.52
CA ALA A 390 -4.75 20.73 19.21
C ALA A 390 -4.28 19.61 20.16
N ASP A 391 -5.22 18.79 20.61
CA ASP A 391 -5.08 17.54 21.36
C ASP A 391 -5.59 16.37 20.51
N ALA A 392 -5.33 15.13 20.91
CA ALA A 392 -5.90 13.97 20.23
C ALA A 392 -7.43 13.99 20.37
N CYS A 393 -8.12 13.84 19.24
CA CYS A 393 -9.57 13.73 19.19
C CYS A 393 -10.07 12.55 20.03
N VAL A 394 -11.15 12.78 20.78
CA VAL A 394 -11.76 11.80 21.67
C VAL A 394 -12.95 11.16 20.96
N VAL A 395 -12.81 9.86 20.67
CA VAL A 395 -13.88 9.02 20.10
C VAL A 395 -14.90 8.68 21.19
N GLU A 396 -16.15 9.06 20.95
CA GLU A 396 -17.27 8.85 21.85
C GLU A 396 -18.13 7.64 21.42
N PRO A 397 -19.01 7.12 22.29
CA PRO A 397 -19.96 6.08 21.90
C PRO A 397 -20.84 6.50 20.71
N ILE A 398 -21.18 5.53 19.86
CA ILE A 398 -22.03 5.72 18.68
C ILE A 398 -23.28 6.56 19.02
N GLY A 399 -23.49 7.62 18.24
CA GLY A 399 -24.61 8.55 18.40
C GLY A 399 -24.31 9.79 19.25
N VAL A 400 -23.08 9.91 19.76
CA VAL A 400 -22.56 11.10 20.43
C VAL A 400 -21.53 11.76 19.51
N ASN A 401 -21.43 13.09 19.55
CA ASN A 401 -20.37 13.80 18.82
C ASN A 401 -19.02 13.49 19.45
N ASP A 402 -18.07 13.09 18.61
CA ASP A 402 -16.67 13.15 18.97
C ASP A 402 -16.25 14.60 19.26
N HIS A 403 -15.18 14.77 20.02
CA HIS A 403 -14.75 16.09 20.44
C HIS A 403 -13.24 16.22 20.58
N CYS A 404 -12.76 17.44 20.36
CA CYS A 404 -11.39 17.83 20.62
C CYS A 404 -11.31 19.33 20.88
N THR A 405 -10.15 19.79 21.34
CA THR A 405 -9.81 21.22 21.44
C THR A 405 -9.41 21.73 20.04
N PRO A 406 -10.16 22.66 19.42
CA PRO A 406 -9.78 23.17 18.10
C PRO A 406 -8.43 23.88 18.12
N VAL A 407 -7.63 23.69 17.08
CA VAL A 407 -6.44 24.52 16.85
C VAL A 407 -6.88 25.98 16.73
N THR A 408 -6.42 26.82 17.65
CA THR A 408 -6.71 28.27 17.58
C THR A 408 -5.85 28.87 16.46
N PRO A 409 -6.42 29.65 15.52
CA PRO A 409 -5.62 30.42 14.58
C PRO A 409 -4.72 31.39 15.37
N GLY A 410 -3.43 31.07 15.47
CA GLY A 410 -2.46 31.84 16.23
C GLY A 410 -2.10 33.13 15.48
N GLY A 411 -2.41 34.26 16.11
CA GLY A 411 -2.11 35.60 15.61
C GLY A 411 -0.62 35.86 15.38
N GLU A 412 -0.36 36.70 14.38
CA GLU A 412 0.95 37.24 14.06
C GLU A 412 1.66 37.73 15.32
N GLY A 413 2.84 37.16 15.59
CA GLY A 413 3.75 37.62 16.63
C GLY A 413 4.01 39.11 16.48
N GLY A 414 3.64 39.87 17.51
CA GLY A 414 3.83 41.31 17.57
C GLY A 414 5.26 41.70 17.24
N ALA A 415 5.40 42.59 16.25
CA ALA A 415 6.60 43.37 16.05
C ALA A 415 6.87 44.14 17.35
N GLY A 416 7.83 43.62 18.12
CA GLY A 416 8.36 44.28 19.30
C GLY A 416 8.89 45.64 18.91
N GLY A 417 8.23 46.68 19.40
CA GLY A 417 8.79 48.01 19.44
C GLY A 417 10.09 47.99 20.24
N MET A 418 11.20 48.30 19.58
CA MET A 418 12.39 48.80 20.24
C MET A 418 12.57 50.25 19.81
N GLY A 419 12.27 51.14 20.76
CA GLY A 419 12.67 52.53 20.70
C GLY A 419 14.19 52.66 20.72
N GLY A 420 14.69 53.61 19.94
CA GLY A 420 16.06 54.10 20.01
C GLY A 420 16.01 55.62 19.89
N ALA A 421 16.03 56.31 21.02
CA ALA A 421 16.19 57.76 21.09
C ALA A 421 17.68 58.10 21.23
N GLY A 422 18.14 59.05 20.41
CA GLY A 422 19.03 60.15 20.80
C GLY A 422 20.51 59.87 21.05
N GLY A 423 21.36 60.51 20.24
CA GLY A 423 22.80 60.66 20.50
C GLY A 423 23.53 61.34 19.35
N GLU A 424 23.35 62.64 19.20
CA GLU A 424 24.23 63.52 18.41
C GLU A 424 25.63 63.57 19.04
N ASP A 425 26.67 63.62 18.20
CA ASP A 425 27.80 64.55 18.37
C ASP A 425 28.62 64.61 17.07
N GLY A 426 28.84 65.83 16.60
CA GLY A 426 29.44 66.14 15.31
C GLY A 426 30.93 66.52 15.34
N ASN A 427 31.29 67.21 14.25
CA ASN A 427 32.56 67.88 13.94
C ASN A 427 33.69 66.96 13.42
N GLY A 428 34.39 67.22 12.31
CA GLY A 428 34.39 68.32 11.36
C GLY A 428 35.59 68.21 10.40
N ALA A 429 35.60 69.08 9.39
CA ALA A 429 36.68 69.46 8.47
C ALA A 429 37.14 68.45 7.39
N GLY A 430 37.20 68.96 6.15
CA GLY A 430 37.59 68.22 4.94
C GLY A 430 38.93 68.63 4.33
N VAL A 431 39.11 68.24 3.06
CA VAL A 431 39.77 68.91 1.92
C VAL A 431 40.25 67.82 0.94
N GLY A 432 39.87 67.95 -0.33
CA GLY A 432 40.53 67.29 -1.47
C GLY A 432 39.60 67.02 -2.66
N GLY A 433 39.33 68.04 -3.48
CA GLY A 433 38.59 67.95 -4.75
C GLY A 433 37.90 69.25 -5.12
#